data_AF-A0A2U9STD2-F1
#
_entry.id   AF-A0A2U9STD2-F1
#
_cell.length_a   1.000
_cell.length_b   1.000
_cell.length_c   1.000
_cell.angle_alpha   90.00
_cell.angle_beta   90.00
_cell.angle_gamma   90.00
#
_symmetry.space_group_name_H-M   'P 1'
#
loop_
_entity.id
_entity.type
_entity.pdbx_description
1 polymer ?
#
loop_
_entity_poly.entity_id
_entity_poly.type
_entity_poly.pdbx_seq_one_letter_code
_entity_poly.pdbx_strand_id
1 'polypeptide(L)'
;MKRSILFLVMSTISFGVAEMTLAQDRPDYFEIRSGLGQMNPSPSMVFKDDGKRVSYFSRGRDIDPMPQSRYVGIGKYTADLTGTYRQHVDTVKATLSSRTIPQIRAINKGSVLVYSFDKDGHHYEGTYNYQFDDQFNDNLSVLYDLAHDLLAQGTPEINLHPEFSVRSTADHLAVDVTFANDGKQDVTIDGPDRWSADLARPDVQYVEIGGGNKLVGFDVRLVGKYLSDASRHYRREIVVKPGQNEKVEFLVPFADLTYDNRSPMRRVEPGNYVFVGKMNVDILRPQEMDGRIFTPMNRLENVNLTGK
;
A
#
# COMPACT_ATOMS: atom_id res chain seq x y z
N MET A 1 56.33 -16.25 -34.19
CA MET A 1 55.39 -16.78 -33.18
C MET A 1 55.00 -15.62 -32.27
N LYS A 2 53.77 -15.09 -32.38
CA LYS A 2 52.63 -15.35 -31.45
C LYS A 2 53.05 -15.07 -29.98
N ARG A 3 52.52 -14.12 -29.22
CA ARG A 3 51.22 -13.40 -29.22
C ARG A 3 51.36 -12.12 -28.38
N SER A 4 50.75 -11.03 -28.86
CA SER A 4 50.30 -9.91 -28.02
C SER A 4 49.11 -10.38 -27.16
N ILE A 5 49.12 -10.11 -25.86
CA ILE A 5 47.95 -10.27 -24.99
C ILE A 5 47.38 -8.89 -24.74
N LEU A 6 46.28 -8.62 -25.44
CA LEU A 6 45.40 -7.48 -25.27
C LEU A 6 44.57 -7.74 -24.00
N PHE A 7 44.67 -6.88 -22.99
CA PHE A 7 43.70 -6.88 -21.89
C PHE A 7 42.40 -6.26 -22.40
N LEU A 8 41.42 -7.11 -22.69
CA LEU A 8 40.06 -6.72 -23.01
C LEU A 8 39.36 -6.35 -21.69
N VAL A 9 39.15 -5.05 -21.46
CA VAL A 9 38.23 -4.56 -20.44
C VAL A 9 36.81 -4.80 -20.95
N MET A 10 36.17 -5.86 -20.45
CA MET A 10 34.74 -6.07 -20.63
C MET A 10 33.98 -5.03 -19.80
N SER A 11 33.69 -3.90 -20.42
CA SER A 11 32.63 -3.00 -19.99
C SER A 11 31.30 -3.71 -20.23
N THR A 12 30.75 -4.35 -19.19
CA THR A 12 29.34 -4.72 -19.18
C THR A 12 28.54 -3.45 -18.99
N ILE A 13 28.14 -2.84 -20.10
CA ILE A 13 27.09 -1.84 -20.13
C ILE A 13 25.79 -2.60 -19.84
N SER A 14 25.38 -2.62 -18.57
CA SER A 14 24.04 -3.03 -18.17
C SER A 14 23.08 -1.94 -18.64
N PHE A 15 22.64 -2.04 -19.89
CA PHE A 15 21.60 -1.20 -20.46
C PHE A 15 20.29 -1.45 -19.70
N GLY A 16 19.94 -0.51 -18.82
CA GLY A 16 18.59 -0.34 -18.28
C GLY A 16 17.63 0.12 -19.39
N VAL A 17 17.18 -0.83 -20.20
CA VAL A 17 16.30 -0.58 -21.36
C VAL A 17 14.95 -1.31 -21.22
N ALA A 18 14.65 -1.92 -20.06
CA ALA A 18 13.39 -2.64 -19.88
C ALA A 18 12.23 -1.81 -19.28
N GLU A 19 12.45 -0.58 -18.80
CA GLU A 19 11.36 0.25 -18.23
C GLU A 19 10.77 1.27 -19.22
N MET A 20 11.49 1.66 -20.29
CA MET A 20 11.03 2.73 -21.19
C MET A 20 10.06 2.28 -22.28
N THR A 21 9.88 0.98 -22.51
CA THR A 21 9.07 0.48 -23.64
C THR A 21 7.60 0.21 -23.30
N LEU A 22 7.18 0.35 -22.05
CA LEU A 22 5.77 0.23 -21.64
C LEU A 22 5.04 1.57 -21.50
N ALA A 23 5.76 2.69 -21.59
CA ALA A 23 5.19 4.04 -21.48
C ALA A 23 4.54 4.54 -22.79
N GLN A 24 4.91 3.98 -23.94
CA GLN A 24 4.50 4.50 -25.26
C GLN A 24 3.10 4.07 -25.74
N ASP A 25 2.38 3.23 -24.99
CA ASP A 25 1.07 2.69 -25.41
C ASP A 25 -0.06 2.95 -24.38
N ARG A 26 0.10 3.92 -23.45
CA ARG A 26 -0.74 3.97 -22.24
C ARG A 26 -1.56 5.27 -22.03
N PRO A 27 -2.77 5.12 -21.44
CA PRO A 27 -3.75 6.16 -21.14
C PRO A 27 -3.25 7.28 -20.22
N ASP A 28 -4.01 8.37 -20.16
CA ASP A 28 -3.77 9.52 -19.29
C ASP A 28 -3.64 9.08 -17.82
N TYR A 29 -2.52 9.46 -17.19
CA TYR A 29 -2.03 8.91 -15.93
C TYR A 29 -1.53 10.01 -14.98
N PHE A 30 -1.89 9.86 -13.70
CA PHE A 30 -1.44 10.73 -12.61
C PHE A 30 -1.06 9.88 -11.38
N GLU A 31 0.12 10.11 -10.81
CA GLU A 31 0.62 9.40 -9.62
C GLU A 31 1.18 10.40 -8.60
N ILE A 32 0.55 10.47 -7.43
CA ILE A 32 1.08 11.22 -6.29
C ILE A 32 1.80 10.24 -5.37
N ARG A 33 3.09 10.50 -5.10
CA ARG A 33 3.92 9.65 -4.23
C ARG A 33 4.84 10.46 -3.33
N SER A 34 5.34 9.83 -2.28
CA SER A 34 6.41 10.39 -1.44
C SER A 34 7.67 10.70 -2.26
N GLY A 35 8.31 11.84 -1.97
CA GLY A 35 9.62 12.18 -2.51
C GLY A 35 10.71 11.19 -2.07
N LEU A 36 11.79 11.12 -2.85
CA LEU A 36 12.91 10.19 -2.61
C LEU A 36 13.52 10.38 -1.21
N GLY A 37 13.76 9.29 -0.48
CA GLY A 37 14.45 9.30 0.82
C GLY A 37 13.56 9.52 2.05
N GLN A 38 12.25 9.72 1.89
CA GLN A 38 11.34 9.86 3.03
C GLN A 38 11.38 8.63 3.94
N MET A 39 11.41 8.87 5.26
CA MET A 39 11.23 7.83 6.26
C MET A 39 9.75 7.46 6.29
N ASN A 40 9.41 6.19 5.98
CA ASN A 40 8.05 5.65 5.96
C ASN A 40 7.13 6.27 4.86
N PRO A 41 7.48 6.12 3.57
CA PRO A 41 6.66 6.65 2.47
C PRO A 41 5.26 6.03 2.47
N SER A 42 4.27 6.84 2.08
CA SER A 42 2.94 6.30 1.76
C SER A 42 2.99 5.55 0.42
N PRO A 43 2.12 4.55 0.22
CA PRO A 43 1.80 4.06 -1.12
C PRO A 43 1.41 5.21 -2.06
N SER A 44 1.55 4.98 -3.36
CA SER A 44 1.27 6.02 -4.34
C SER A 44 -0.23 6.09 -4.61
N MET A 45 -0.79 7.31 -4.59
CA MET A 45 -2.12 7.60 -5.07
C MET A 45 -2.10 7.62 -6.60
N VAL A 46 -2.85 6.75 -7.25
CA VAL A 46 -2.80 6.64 -8.72
C VAL A 46 -4.18 6.86 -9.33
N PHE A 47 -4.22 7.67 -10.39
CA PHE A 47 -5.38 7.86 -11.25
C PHE A 47 -5.04 7.47 -12.69
N LYS A 48 -6.01 6.87 -13.37
CA LYS A 48 -5.96 6.61 -14.81
C LYS A 48 -7.27 7.03 -15.46
N ASP A 49 -7.20 7.59 -16.64
CA ASP A 49 -8.34 7.94 -17.48
C ASP A 49 -8.15 7.34 -18.89
N ASP A 50 -9.10 6.53 -19.34
CA ASP A 50 -9.10 5.93 -20.68
C ASP A 50 -9.96 6.68 -21.71
N GLY A 51 -10.38 7.91 -21.38
CA GLY A 51 -11.27 8.78 -22.16
C GLY A 51 -12.75 8.54 -21.91
N LYS A 52 -13.11 7.40 -21.30
CA LYS A 52 -14.48 7.03 -20.94
C LYS A 52 -14.67 6.85 -19.45
N ARG A 53 -13.66 6.34 -18.74
CA ARG A 53 -13.71 6.05 -17.31
C ARG A 53 -12.48 6.59 -16.63
N VAL A 54 -12.69 7.11 -15.43
CA VAL A 54 -11.63 7.40 -14.49
C VAL A 54 -11.52 6.25 -13.48
N SER A 55 -10.29 5.86 -13.17
CA SER A 55 -9.95 4.84 -12.18
C SER A 55 -9.06 5.45 -11.11
N TYR A 56 -9.40 5.22 -9.85
CA TYR A 56 -8.57 5.52 -8.69
C TYR A 56 -8.11 4.23 -8.04
N PHE A 57 -6.81 4.12 -7.76
CA PHE A 57 -6.19 2.98 -7.09
C PHE A 57 -5.85 3.39 -5.66
N SER A 58 -6.70 3.00 -4.70
CA SER A 58 -6.48 3.16 -3.26
C SER A 58 -5.52 2.09 -2.76
N ARG A 59 -4.37 2.51 -2.29
CA ARG A 59 -3.29 1.63 -1.80
C ARG A 59 -2.93 1.89 -0.35
N GLY A 60 -3.59 2.85 0.32
CA GLY A 60 -3.46 2.99 1.76
C GLY A 60 -3.61 4.40 2.28
N ARG A 61 -2.54 4.89 2.93
CA ARG A 61 -2.40 6.25 3.50
C ARG A 61 -2.32 7.35 2.43
N ASP A 62 -2.93 7.13 1.29
CA ASP A 62 -2.80 7.99 0.11
C ASP A 62 -3.51 9.32 0.38
N ILE A 63 -4.65 9.24 1.08
CA ILE A 63 -5.48 10.37 1.46
C ILE A 63 -5.45 10.44 2.98
N ASP A 64 -4.53 11.23 3.53
CA ASP A 64 -4.46 11.44 4.98
C ASP A 64 -5.82 12.04 5.43
N PRO A 65 -6.71 11.25 6.06
CA PRO A 65 -8.13 11.60 6.03
C PRO A 65 -8.44 12.54 7.20
N MET A 66 -8.77 13.79 6.87
CA MET A 66 -9.56 14.65 7.75
C MET A 66 -10.93 14.92 7.11
N PRO A 67 -12.05 14.51 7.74
CA PRO A 67 -12.14 13.70 8.97
C PRO A 67 -11.77 12.22 8.73
N GLN A 68 -11.36 11.53 9.81
CA GLN A 68 -11.08 10.10 9.82
C GLN A 68 -12.27 9.31 9.24
N SER A 69 -12.04 8.57 8.16
CA SER A 69 -13.04 7.64 7.62
C SER A 69 -13.04 6.31 8.40
N ARG A 70 -14.15 5.57 8.34
CA ARG A 70 -14.35 4.27 9.01
C ARG A 70 -13.60 3.09 8.36
N TYR A 71 -12.44 3.31 7.75
CA TYR A 71 -11.75 2.43 6.80
C TYR A 71 -12.35 2.49 5.39
N VAL A 72 -11.54 2.97 4.43
CA VAL A 72 -11.82 2.93 3.00
C VAL A 72 -10.74 2.03 2.40
N GLY A 73 -11.17 0.88 1.87
CA GLY A 73 -10.30 -0.27 1.61
C GLY A 73 -9.16 -0.04 0.62
N ILE A 74 -8.37 -1.08 0.45
CA ILE A 74 -7.36 -1.17 -0.61
C ILE A 74 -8.07 -1.63 -1.87
N GLY A 75 -8.02 -0.86 -2.96
CA GLY A 75 -8.90 -1.17 -4.08
C GLY A 75 -8.71 -0.33 -5.33
N LYS A 76 -9.44 -0.75 -6.36
CA LYS A 76 -9.61 -0.01 -7.61
C LYS A 76 -11.06 0.43 -7.70
N TYR A 77 -11.27 1.73 -7.74
CA TYR A 77 -12.58 2.36 -7.82
C TYR A 77 -12.71 3.11 -9.12
N THR A 78 -13.87 3.01 -9.75
CA THR A 78 -14.05 3.51 -11.11
C THR A 78 -15.37 4.25 -11.27
N ALA A 79 -15.40 5.21 -12.17
CA ALA A 79 -16.63 5.87 -12.59
C ALA A 79 -16.55 6.29 -14.05
N ASP A 80 -17.71 6.54 -14.66
CA ASP A 80 -17.76 7.13 -15.99
C ASP A 80 -17.21 8.55 -15.95
N LEU A 81 -16.32 8.89 -16.89
CA LEU A 81 -15.68 10.19 -17.01
C LEU A 81 -16.67 11.22 -17.59
N THR A 82 -17.61 11.65 -16.76
CA THR A 82 -18.66 12.61 -17.11
C THR A 82 -18.85 13.62 -15.98
N GLY A 83 -19.54 14.73 -16.26
CA GLY A 83 -19.84 15.77 -15.27
C GLY A 83 -18.59 16.25 -14.52
N THR A 84 -18.66 16.26 -13.20
CA THR A 84 -17.59 16.71 -12.29
C THR A 84 -16.28 15.95 -12.48
N TYR A 85 -16.33 14.63 -12.71
CA TYR A 85 -15.10 13.83 -12.90
C TYR A 85 -14.32 14.28 -14.13
N ARG A 86 -15.01 14.56 -15.23
CA ARG A 86 -14.38 15.10 -16.44
C ARG A 86 -13.81 16.49 -16.18
N GLN A 87 -14.55 17.36 -15.50
CA GLN A 87 -14.09 18.71 -15.15
C GLN A 87 -12.81 18.69 -14.29
N HIS A 88 -12.72 17.80 -13.30
CA HIS A 88 -11.52 17.66 -12.46
C HIS A 88 -10.32 17.19 -13.28
N VAL A 89 -10.48 16.14 -14.09
CA VAL A 89 -9.41 15.64 -14.96
C VAL A 89 -8.95 16.70 -15.97
N ASP A 90 -9.88 17.40 -16.61
CA ASP A 90 -9.57 18.48 -17.56
C ASP A 90 -8.85 19.66 -16.88
N THR A 91 -9.22 19.98 -15.64
CA THR A 91 -8.54 21.00 -14.82
C THR A 91 -7.08 20.60 -14.57
N VAL A 92 -6.83 19.37 -14.14
CA VAL A 92 -5.46 18.87 -13.89
C VAL A 92 -4.62 18.93 -15.17
N LYS A 93 -5.16 18.44 -16.30
CA LYS A 93 -4.49 18.51 -17.61
C LYS A 93 -4.22 19.96 -18.02
N ALA A 94 -5.19 20.86 -17.85
CA ALA A 94 -5.03 22.28 -18.15
C ALA A 94 -3.94 22.95 -17.30
N THR A 95 -3.92 22.67 -15.99
CA THR A 95 -2.89 23.19 -15.08
C THR A 95 -1.50 22.70 -15.46
N LEU A 96 -1.32 21.39 -15.65
CA LEU A 96 -0.02 20.79 -15.98
C LEU A 96 0.49 21.18 -17.37
N SER A 97 -0.41 21.43 -18.34
CA SER A 97 -0.06 21.91 -19.68
C SER A 97 0.16 23.43 -19.76
N SER A 98 -0.20 24.20 -18.73
CA SER A 98 -0.20 25.67 -18.79
C SER A 98 1.20 26.31 -18.85
N ARG A 99 2.24 25.58 -18.44
CA ARG A 99 3.63 26.06 -18.39
C ARG A 99 4.62 24.91 -18.37
N THR A 100 5.86 25.19 -18.75
CA THR A 100 6.97 24.26 -18.54
C THR A 100 7.23 24.09 -17.05
N ILE A 101 7.13 22.85 -16.58
CA ILE A 101 7.42 22.50 -15.18
C ILE A 101 8.92 22.19 -15.03
N PRO A 102 9.65 22.90 -14.15
CA PRO A 102 11.08 22.63 -13.94
C PRO A 102 11.28 21.26 -13.30
N GLN A 103 12.21 20.48 -13.85
CA GLN A 103 12.60 19.18 -13.32
C GLN A 103 13.49 19.36 -12.09
N ILE A 104 12.91 19.19 -10.90
CA ILE A 104 13.64 19.33 -9.63
C ILE A 104 13.89 17.94 -9.04
N ARG A 105 15.17 17.56 -8.86
CA ARG A 105 15.53 16.41 -8.04
C ARG A 105 15.36 16.77 -6.57
N ALA A 106 14.28 16.29 -5.96
CA ALA A 106 13.92 16.60 -4.59
C ALA A 106 14.12 15.35 -3.71
N ILE A 107 15.12 15.38 -2.83
CA ILE A 107 15.36 14.35 -1.79
C ILE A 107 14.77 14.87 -0.48
N ASN A 108 13.98 14.06 0.22
CA ASN A 108 13.29 14.37 1.48
C ASN A 108 12.31 15.55 1.39
N LYS A 109 11.75 15.82 0.20
CA LYS A 109 10.91 17.00 -0.06
C LYS A 109 9.51 16.60 -0.51
N GLY A 110 8.62 16.42 0.46
CA GLY A 110 7.16 16.37 0.28
C GLY A 110 6.63 15.34 -0.72
N SER A 111 5.37 15.51 -1.11
CA SER A 111 4.73 14.71 -2.17
C SER A 111 5.17 15.19 -3.55
N VAL A 112 5.18 14.26 -4.50
CA VAL A 112 5.56 14.45 -5.90
C VAL A 112 4.44 13.91 -6.77
N LEU A 113 4.00 14.68 -7.76
CA LEU A 113 3.07 14.27 -8.82
C LEU A 113 3.85 13.89 -10.08
N VAL A 114 3.79 12.63 -10.48
CA VAL A 114 4.21 12.15 -11.80
C VAL A 114 2.99 12.15 -12.70
N TYR A 115 3.14 12.62 -13.94
CA TYR A 115 2.02 12.71 -14.88
C TYR A 115 2.46 12.37 -16.31
N SER A 116 1.52 11.85 -17.09
CA SER A 116 1.63 11.61 -18.52
C SER A 116 0.23 11.66 -19.14
N PHE A 117 -0.02 12.52 -20.12
CA PHE A 117 -1.32 12.65 -20.77
C PHE A 117 -1.25 13.30 -22.14
N ASP A 118 -2.26 13.05 -22.97
CA ASP A 118 -2.45 13.74 -24.24
C ASP A 118 -3.45 14.89 -24.11
N LYS A 119 -3.14 16.04 -24.72
CA LYS A 119 -4.05 17.17 -24.82
C LYS A 119 -3.79 17.96 -26.10
N ASP A 120 -4.85 18.28 -26.83
CA ASP A 120 -4.81 19.10 -28.05
C ASP A 120 -3.75 18.62 -29.08
N GLY A 121 -3.63 17.30 -29.23
CA GLY A 121 -2.67 16.66 -30.15
C GLY A 121 -1.21 16.67 -29.68
N HIS A 122 -0.93 17.05 -28.43
CA HIS A 122 0.39 17.08 -27.83
C HIS A 122 0.46 16.17 -26.61
N HIS A 123 1.57 15.43 -26.48
CA HIS A 123 1.86 14.62 -25.32
C HIS A 123 2.57 15.43 -24.24
N TYR A 124 2.08 15.38 -23.02
CA TYR A 124 2.64 16.04 -21.85
C TYR A 124 3.06 14.98 -20.83
N GLU A 125 4.31 15.00 -20.41
CA GLU A 125 4.81 14.15 -19.33
C GLU A 125 5.76 14.92 -18.42
N GLY A 126 5.87 14.48 -17.17
CA GLY A 126 6.83 15.08 -16.26
C GLY A 126 6.62 14.73 -14.79
N THR A 127 7.29 15.50 -13.94
CA THR A 127 7.26 15.33 -12.50
C THR A 127 7.19 16.70 -11.86
N TYR A 128 6.18 16.91 -11.01
CA TYR A 128 5.91 18.14 -10.29
C TYR A 128 6.08 17.91 -8.79
N ASN A 129 6.78 18.82 -8.10
CA ASN A 129 6.91 18.76 -6.65
C ASN A 129 5.96 19.79 -6.01
N TYR A 130 5.10 19.34 -5.09
CA TYR A 130 4.11 20.22 -4.44
C TYR A 130 4.73 21.33 -3.57
N GLN A 131 6.03 21.31 -3.28
CA GLN A 131 6.68 22.44 -2.59
C GLN A 131 7.04 23.61 -3.50
N PHE A 132 6.75 23.51 -4.80
CA PHE A 132 7.20 24.49 -5.77
C PHE A 132 6.34 25.76 -5.79
N ASP A 133 5.01 25.62 -5.81
CA ASP A 133 4.10 26.73 -6.04
C ASP A 133 2.72 26.45 -5.43
N ASP A 134 2.41 27.12 -4.33
CA ASP A 134 1.15 26.94 -3.59
C ASP A 134 -0.09 27.26 -4.44
N GLN A 135 -0.03 28.33 -5.26
CA GLN A 135 -1.15 28.68 -6.13
C GLN A 135 -1.36 27.64 -7.23
N PHE A 136 -0.29 27.00 -7.68
CA PHE A 136 -0.39 25.89 -8.63
C PHE A 136 -0.95 24.63 -7.97
N ASN A 137 -0.61 24.39 -6.70
CA ASN A 137 -1.13 23.27 -5.93
C ASN A 137 -2.65 23.32 -5.75
N ASP A 138 -3.22 24.52 -5.57
CA ASP A 138 -4.67 24.69 -5.41
C ASP A 138 -5.44 24.07 -6.59
N ASN A 139 -4.94 24.23 -7.82
CA ASN A 139 -5.57 23.66 -9.00
C ASN A 139 -5.36 22.14 -9.13
N LEU A 140 -4.32 21.60 -8.52
CA LEU A 140 -4.04 20.15 -8.48
C LEU A 140 -4.72 19.46 -7.30
N SER A 141 -5.26 20.22 -6.35
CA SER A 141 -5.95 19.69 -5.17
C SER A 141 -7.22 18.90 -5.53
N VAL A 142 -7.82 19.17 -6.70
CA VAL A 142 -8.97 18.45 -7.24
C VAL A 142 -8.74 16.95 -7.43
N LEU A 143 -7.48 16.49 -7.46
CA LEU A 143 -7.14 15.05 -7.42
C LEU A 143 -7.57 14.42 -6.10
N TYR A 144 -7.43 15.11 -4.97
CA TYR A 144 -7.88 14.61 -3.67
C TYR A 144 -9.42 14.52 -3.61
N ASP A 145 -10.13 15.53 -4.13
CA ASP A 145 -11.59 15.50 -4.24
C ASP A 145 -12.06 14.33 -5.13
N LEU A 146 -11.39 14.14 -6.27
CA LEU A 146 -11.64 13.03 -7.18
C LEU A 146 -11.43 11.67 -6.49
N ALA A 147 -10.36 11.49 -5.71
CA ALA A 147 -10.13 10.25 -4.97
C ALA A 147 -11.19 10.04 -3.88
N HIS A 148 -11.55 11.08 -3.13
CA HIS A 148 -12.59 11.01 -2.10
C HIS A 148 -13.94 10.58 -2.69
N ASP A 149 -14.35 11.19 -3.80
CA ASP A 149 -15.61 10.85 -4.46
C ASP A 149 -15.58 9.44 -5.05
N LEU A 150 -14.48 9.02 -5.68
CA LEU A 150 -14.33 7.66 -6.21
C LEU A 150 -14.34 6.60 -5.11
N LEU A 151 -13.76 6.87 -3.94
CA LEU A 151 -13.87 5.98 -2.79
C LEU A 151 -15.29 5.87 -2.25
N ALA A 152 -16.01 7.00 -2.21
CA ALA A 152 -17.34 7.07 -1.62
C ALA A 152 -18.45 6.54 -2.55
N GLN A 153 -18.34 6.79 -3.85
CA GLN A 153 -19.41 6.60 -4.83
C GLN A 153 -18.98 5.80 -6.06
N GLY A 154 -17.69 5.55 -6.26
CA GLY A 154 -17.18 4.78 -7.38
C GLY A 154 -17.60 3.31 -7.31
N THR A 155 -17.62 2.64 -8.45
CA THR A 155 -17.82 1.20 -8.53
C THR A 155 -16.53 0.48 -8.14
N PRO A 156 -16.53 -0.36 -7.09
CA PRO A 156 -15.36 -1.15 -6.72
C PRO A 156 -15.17 -2.29 -7.73
N GLU A 157 -14.01 -2.30 -8.39
CA GLU A 157 -13.56 -3.46 -9.17
C GLU A 157 -12.68 -4.39 -8.32
N ILE A 158 -11.98 -3.82 -7.35
CA ILE A 158 -11.20 -4.50 -6.31
C ILE A 158 -11.46 -3.75 -5.01
N ASN A 159 -11.71 -4.46 -3.91
CA ASN A 159 -11.97 -3.84 -2.61
C ASN A 159 -11.59 -4.81 -1.49
N LEU A 160 -10.33 -4.73 -1.06
CA LEU A 160 -9.77 -5.57 -0.02
C LEU A 160 -9.98 -4.96 1.37
N HIS A 161 -10.40 -5.82 2.29
CA HIS A 161 -10.55 -5.51 3.71
C HIS A 161 -9.81 -6.56 4.54
N PRO A 162 -8.57 -6.28 4.95
CA PRO A 162 -7.87 -7.08 5.94
C PRO A 162 -8.41 -6.74 7.32
N GLU A 163 -8.87 -7.76 8.01
CA GLU A 163 -9.28 -7.71 9.42
C GLU A 163 -8.44 -8.71 10.21
N PHE A 164 -8.45 -8.57 11.53
CA PHE A 164 -7.83 -9.55 12.39
C PHE A 164 -8.69 -9.87 13.60
N SER A 165 -8.47 -11.06 14.17
CA SER A 165 -8.99 -11.44 15.47
C SER A 165 -7.90 -12.12 16.28
N VAL A 166 -8.04 -12.07 17.60
CA VAL A 166 -7.05 -12.59 18.53
C VAL A 166 -7.72 -13.44 19.59
N ARG A 167 -7.12 -14.58 19.90
CA ARG A 167 -7.51 -15.45 21.00
C ARG A 167 -6.28 -16.04 21.68
N SER A 168 -6.37 -16.38 22.95
CA SER A 168 -5.32 -17.11 23.63
C SER A 168 -5.54 -18.63 23.52
N THR A 169 -4.44 -19.36 23.54
CA THR A 169 -4.38 -20.79 23.85
C THR A 169 -3.51 -20.99 25.08
N ALA A 170 -3.21 -22.23 25.47
CA ALA A 170 -2.33 -22.51 26.60
C ALA A 170 -0.94 -21.86 26.43
N ASP A 171 -0.34 -21.99 25.24
CA ASP A 171 1.07 -21.60 25.00
C ASP A 171 1.25 -20.52 23.93
N HIS A 172 0.18 -20.16 23.21
CA HIS A 172 0.23 -19.25 22.07
C HIS A 172 -0.82 -18.15 22.16
N LEU A 173 -0.46 -16.99 21.63
CA LEU A 173 -1.39 -16.03 21.08
C LEU A 173 -1.75 -16.48 19.66
N ALA A 174 -3.00 -16.85 19.44
CA ALA A 174 -3.49 -17.16 18.10
C ALA A 174 -4.08 -15.90 17.47
N VAL A 175 -3.61 -15.58 16.28
CA VAL A 175 -4.02 -14.41 15.49
C VAL A 175 -4.53 -14.91 14.15
N ASP A 176 -5.79 -14.63 13.84
CA ASP A 176 -6.36 -14.85 12.51
C ASP A 176 -6.34 -13.53 11.77
N VAL A 177 -5.69 -13.48 10.59
CA VAL A 177 -5.82 -12.38 9.63
C VAL A 177 -6.78 -12.83 8.53
N THR A 178 -7.87 -12.11 8.36
CA THR A 178 -8.90 -12.41 7.35
C THR A 178 -8.82 -11.38 6.25
N PHE A 179 -8.71 -11.84 5.01
CA PHE A 179 -8.78 -11.00 3.82
C PHE A 179 -10.12 -11.22 3.13
N ALA A 180 -10.93 -10.17 3.04
CA ALA A 180 -12.15 -10.16 2.24
C ALA A 180 -11.94 -9.32 0.97
N ASN A 181 -12.64 -9.66 -0.11
CA ASN A 181 -12.63 -8.91 -1.36
C ASN A 181 -14.06 -8.69 -1.88
N ASP A 182 -14.58 -7.48 -1.72
CA ASP A 182 -15.92 -7.09 -2.20
C ASP A 182 -15.92 -6.62 -3.66
N GLY A 183 -14.78 -6.73 -4.34
CA GLY A 183 -14.63 -6.41 -5.75
C GLY A 183 -15.16 -7.51 -6.68
N LYS A 184 -14.72 -7.44 -7.94
CA LYS A 184 -15.11 -8.35 -9.03
C LYS A 184 -13.94 -9.15 -9.58
N GLN A 185 -12.71 -8.81 -9.21
CA GLN A 185 -11.50 -9.46 -9.67
C GLN A 185 -10.77 -10.14 -8.51
N ASP A 186 -10.14 -11.28 -8.78
CA ASP A 186 -9.23 -11.94 -7.85
C ASP A 186 -8.04 -11.03 -7.53
N VAL A 187 -7.59 -11.05 -6.28
CA VAL A 187 -6.38 -10.35 -5.85
C VAL A 187 -5.38 -11.36 -5.32
N THR A 188 -4.12 -11.24 -5.74
CA THR A 188 -3.01 -12.02 -5.16
C THR A 188 -2.12 -11.10 -4.34
N ILE A 189 -1.87 -11.48 -3.09
CA ILE A 189 -1.02 -10.77 -2.13
C ILE A 189 0.20 -11.65 -1.84
N ASP A 190 1.37 -11.03 -1.67
CA ASP A 190 2.57 -11.72 -1.20
C ASP A 190 2.32 -12.36 0.19
N GLY A 191 2.73 -13.61 0.34
CA GLY A 191 2.49 -14.39 1.55
C GLY A 191 3.54 -14.21 2.65
N PRO A 192 3.32 -14.83 3.83
CA PRO A 192 4.17 -14.68 5.02
C PRO A 192 5.64 -15.07 4.90
N ASP A 193 6.06 -15.79 3.86
CA ASP A 193 7.47 -16.08 3.55
C ASP A 193 8.23 -14.80 3.10
N ARG A 194 7.52 -13.77 2.66
CA ARG A 194 8.07 -12.46 2.27
C ARG A 194 7.99 -11.41 3.37
N TRP A 195 7.21 -11.67 4.41
CA TRP A 195 7.01 -10.73 5.51
C TRP A 195 8.20 -10.78 6.47
N SER A 196 8.60 -9.61 6.97
CA SER A 196 9.75 -9.43 7.85
C SER A 196 9.30 -9.23 9.29
N ALA A 197 9.99 -9.93 10.21
CA ALA A 197 9.91 -9.62 11.63
C ALA A 197 10.84 -8.46 12.04
N ASP A 198 11.74 -8.00 11.16
CA ASP A 198 12.63 -6.88 11.40
C ASP A 198 12.19 -5.68 10.56
N LEU A 199 11.78 -4.60 11.25
CA LEU A 199 11.30 -3.35 10.66
C LEU A 199 12.39 -2.26 10.62
N ALA A 200 13.65 -2.59 10.90
CA ALA A 200 14.75 -1.64 10.79
C ALA A 200 14.94 -1.08 9.38
N ARG A 201 14.44 -1.80 8.36
CA ARG A 201 14.42 -1.38 6.97
C ARG A 201 13.04 -0.85 6.58
N PRO A 202 12.94 0.32 5.92
CA PRO A 202 11.65 0.95 5.61
C PRO A 202 10.88 0.28 4.45
N ASP A 203 11.53 -0.57 3.66
CA ASP A 203 10.99 -1.20 2.44
C ASP A 203 10.44 -2.63 2.65
N VAL A 204 10.49 -3.14 3.88
CA VAL A 204 10.06 -4.52 4.19
C VAL A 204 8.55 -4.67 4.20
N GLN A 205 8.08 -5.83 3.77
CA GLN A 205 6.69 -6.22 3.95
C GLN A 205 6.48 -6.73 5.38
N TYR A 206 5.35 -6.43 6.01
CA TYR A 206 5.03 -6.87 7.36
C TYR A 206 3.54 -6.86 7.64
N VAL A 207 3.14 -7.72 8.58
CA VAL A 207 1.90 -7.59 9.34
C VAL A 207 2.28 -7.51 10.81
N GLU A 208 1.87 -6.44 11.49
CA GLU A 208 2.16 -6.21 12.90
C GLU A 208 0.86 -6.05 13.68
N ILE A 209 0.74 -6.81 14.76
CA ILE A 209 -0.35 -6.71 15.73
C ILE A 209 0.23 -6.24 17.06
N GLY A 210 -0.26 -5.10 17.55
CA GLY A 210 0.01 -4.59 18.89
C GLY A 210 -1.11 -4.99 19.83
N GLY A 211 -0.76 -5.43 21.03
CA GLY A 211 -1.70 -5.83 22.07
C GLY A 211 -1.30 -5.26 23.42
N GLY A 212 -2.28 -4.83 24.22
CA GLY A 212 -1.95 -4.34 25.55
C GLY A 212 -3.12 -4.03 26.46
N ASN A 213 -2.78 -3.84 27.72
CA ASN A 213 -3.63 -3.32 28.78
C ASN A 213 -2.78 -2.44 29.72
N LYS A 214 -3.34 -2.07 30.89
CA LYS A 214 -2.64 -1.20 31.86
C LYS A 214 -1.34 -1.78 32.44
N LEU A 215 -1.10 -3.09 32.32
CA LEU A 215 0.03 -3.80 32.93
C LEU A 215 1.07 -4.25 31.90
N VAL A 216 0.65 -4.47 30.66
CA VAL A 216 1.52 -4.96 29.60
C VAL A 216 1.07 -4.45 28.24
N GLY A 217 2.03 -3.98 27.46
CA GLY A 217 1.94 -3.75 26.02
C GLY A 217 3.00 -4.59 25.32
N PHE A 218 2.68 -5.09 24.14
CA PHE A 218 3.54 -5.91 23.31
C PHE A 218 3.16 -5.79 21.83
N ASP A 219 4.12 -6.09 20.97
CA ASP A 219 3.91 -6.23 19.53
C ASP A 219 4.30 -7.64 19.07
N VAL A 220 3.66 -8.08 18.00
CA VAL A 220 4.04 -9.27 17.26
C VAL A 220 4.05 -8.99 15.77
N ARG A 221 5.13 -9.41 15.10
CA ARG A 221 5.20 -9.47 13.63
C ARG A 221 4.84 -10.88 13.16
N LEU A 222 3.78 -10.98 12.37
CA LEU A 222 3.33 -12.24 11.81
C LEU A 222 4.23 -12.60 10.62
N VAL A 223 4.82 -13.79 10.62
CA VAL A 223 5.73 -14.28 9.57
C VAL A 223 5.54 -15.78 9.39
N GLY A 224 6.07 -16.35 8.29
CA GLY A 224 5.85 -17.74 7.90
C GLY A 224 6.12 -18.79 8.98
N LYS A 225 7.06 -18.56 9.91
CA LYS A 225 7.37 -19.52 11.00
C LYS A 225 6.21 -19.73 11.98
N TYR A 226 5.30 -18.76 12.11
CA TYR A 226 4.14 -18.84 13.01
C TYR A 226 2.89 -19.38 12.32
N LEU A 227 2.91 -19.65 11.02
CA LEU A 227 1.73 -20.19 10.32
C LEU A 227 1.29 -21.50 10.94
N SER A 228 0.00 -21.61 11.25
CA SER A 228 -0.59 -22.88 11.66
C SER A 228 -0.56 -23.86 10.50
N ASP A 229 -0.64 -25.16 10.80
CA ASP A 229 -0.62 -26.21 9.78
C ASP A 229 -1.75 -26.03 8.75
N ALA A 230 -2.91 -25.55 9.20
CA ALA A 230 -4.06 -25.27 8.34
C ALA A 230 -3.87 -24.07 7.41
N SER A 231 -2.93 -23.17 7.69
CA SER A 231 -2.66 -21.96 6.91
C SER A 231 -1.33 -22.00 6.15
N ARG A 232 -0.58 -23.11 6.20
CA ARG A 232 0.73 -23.23 5.52
C ARG A 232 0.66 -23.07 4.00
N HIS A 233 -0.48 -23.31 3.37
CA HIS A 233 -0.63 -23.13 1.92
C HIS A 233 -0.55 -21.65 1.51
N TYR A 234 -0.87 -20.71 2.40
CA TYR A 234 -0.76 -19.27 2.18
C TYR A 234 0.67 -18.72 2.26
N ARG A 235 1.66 -19.54 2.63
CA ARG A 235 3.02 -19.08 2.96
C ARG A 235 3.67 -18.25 1.84
N ARG A 236 3.40 -18.56 0.57
CA ARG A 236 4.00 -17.85 -0.58
C ARG A 236 3.12 -16.74 -1.10
N GLU A 237 1.83 -17.01 -1.24
CA GLU A 237 0.86 -16.13 -1.87
C GLU A 237 -0.52 -16.37 -1.24
N ILE A 238 -1.31 -15.31 -1.14
CA ILE A 238 -2.70 -15.35 -0.69
C ILE A 238 -3.55 -14.88 -1.87
N VAL A 239 -4.41 -15.75 -2.39
CA VAL A 239 -5.33 -15.42 -3.48
C VAL A 239 -6.71 -15.21 -2.90
N VAL A 240 -7.20 -13.97 -2.95
CA VAL A 240 -8.50 -13.55 -2.40
C VAL A 240 -9.49 -13.35 -3.53
N LYS A 241 -10.43 -14.28 -3.67
CA LYS A 241 -11.46 -14.21 -4.71
C LYS A 241 -12.61 -13.29 -4.32
N PRO A 242 -13.35 -12.71 -5.29
CA PRO A 242 -14.57 -11.96 -5.04
C PRO A 242 -15.55 -12.70 -4.13
N GLY A 243 -16.00 -12.03 -3.06
CA GLY A 243 -16.96 -12.54 -2.09
C GLY A 243 -16.45 -13.69 -1.20
N GLN A 244 -15.15 -14.01 -1.24
CA GLN A 244 -14.53 -15.02 -0.38
C GLN A 244 -13.69 -14.37 0.71
N ASN A 245 -13.64 -15.05 1.86
CA ASN A 245 -12.81 -14.67 3.00
C ASN A 245 -11.68 -15.68 3.13
N GLU A 246 -10.44 -15.21 2.93
CA GLU A 246 -9.24 -16.02 3.14
C GLU A 246 -8.73 -15.78 4.57
N LYS A 247 -8.74 -16.83 5.39
CA LYS A 247 -8.30 -16.74 6.79
C LYS A 247 -6.91 -17.36 6.96
N VAL A 248 -5.96 -16.55 7.40
CA VAL A 248 -4.58 -16.95 7.67
C VAL A 248 -4.33 -16.94 9.18
N GLU A 249 -4.16 -18.13 9.76
CA GLU A 249 -3.95 -18.30 11.19
C GLU A 249 -2.47 -18.37 11.52
N PHE A 250 -2.09 -17.60 12.55
CA PHE A 250 -0.77 -17.61 13.15
C PHE A 250 -0.86 -18.04 14.61
N LEU A 251 0.00 -18.98 15.01
CA LEU A 251 0.16 -19.43 16.39
C LEU A 251 1.50 -18.90 16.90
N VAL A 252 1.46 -17.82 17.67
CA VAL A 252 2.64 -17.13 18.14
C VAL A 252 2.91 -17.54 19.59
N PRO A 253 4.03 -18.22 19.90
CA PRO A 253 4.37 -18.55 21.28
C PRO A 253 4.46 -17.28 22.13
N PHE A 254 3.94 -17.30 23.36
CA PHE A 254 4.03 -16.13 24.25
C PHE A 254 5.48 -15.67 24.51
N ALA A 255 6.44 -16.60 24.45
CA ALA A 255 7.86 -16.32 24.59
C ALA A 255 8.45 -15.49 23.43
N ASP A 256 7.80 -15.47 22.27
CA ASP A 256 8.25 -14.75 21.07
C ASP A 256 7.64 -13.34 20.97
N LEU A 257 6.79 -12.95 21.94
CA LEU A 257 6.21 -11.60 21.98
C LEU A 257 7.28 -10.55 22.34
N THR A 258 7.25 -9.42 21.64
CA THR A 258 8.13 -8.28 21.95
C THR A 258 7.41 -7.32 22.87
N TYR A 259 7.78 -7.30 24.15
CA TYR A 259 7.14 -6.44 25.15
C TYR A 259 7.66 -5.01 25.14
N ASP A 260 6.77 -4.05 25.34
CA ASP A 260 7.13 -2.64 25.46
C ASP A 260 8.06 -2.42 26.65
N ASN A 261 9.11 -1.63 26.44
CA ASN A 261 10.09 -1.30 27.48
C ASN A 261 9.45 -0.65 28.73
N ARG A 262 8.31 0.03 28.55
CA ARG A 262 7.59 0.73 29.61
C ARG A 262 6.57 -0.13 30.36
N SER A 263 6.32 -1.36 29.91
CA SER A 263 5.34 -2.24 30.54
C SER A 263 5.79 -2.65 31.95
N PRO A 264 4.93 -2.60 32.97
CA PRO A 264 5.22 -3.19 34.28
C PRO A 264 5.45 -4.70 34.24
N MET A 265 4.85 -5.40 33.29
CA MET A 265 4.97 -6.85 33.10
C MET A 265 5.68 -7.22 31.79
N ARG A 266 6.19 -8.45 31.74
CA ARG A 266 6.86 -9.09 30.57
C ARG A 266 6.24 -10.46 30.26
N ARG A 267 4.94 -10.56 30.49
CA ARG A 267 4.15 -11.77 30.24
C ARG A 267 2.70 -11.38 30.00
N VAL A 268 2.00 -12.19 29.22
CA VAL A 268 0.55 -12.08 29.02
C VAL A 268 -0.14 -12.86 30.12
N GLU A 269 -1.09 -12.22 30.81
CA GLU A 269 -1.93 -12.80 31.85
C GLU A 269 -3.40 -12.84 31.39
N PRO A 270 -4.25 -13.68 31.99
CA PRO A 270 -5.69 -13.61 31.74
C PRO A 270 -6.26 -12.21 31.94
N GLY A 271 -7.16 -11.78 31.07
CA GLY A 271 -7.86 -10.50 31.21
C GLY A 271 -8.21 -9.85 29.88
N ASN A 272 -8.71 -8.62 29.97
CA ASN A 272 -9.13 -7.84 28.80
C ASN A 272 -7.97 -7.02 28.24
N TYR A 273 -7.82 -7.07 26.92
CA TYR A 273 -6.80 -6.38 26.15
C TYR A 273 -7.44 -5.55 25.05
N VAL A 274 -6.69 -4.54 24.65
CA VAL A 274 -6.91 -3.77 23.43
C VAL A 274 -5.91 -4.25 22.40
N PHE A 275 -6.34 -4.41 21.16
CA PHE A 275 -5.45 -4.74 20.05
C PHE A 275 -5.59 -3.76 18.89
N VAL A 276 -4.48 -3.52 18.21
CA VAL A 276 -4.38 -2.75 16.97
C VAL A 276 -3.59 -3.56 15.95
N GLY A 277 -3.92 -3.40 14.68
CA GLY A 277 -3.23 -4.10 13.59
C GLY A 277 -2.85 -3.14 12.48
N LYS A 278 -1.78 -3.45 11.76
CA LYS A 278 -1.42 -2.78 10.51
C LYS A 278 -0.68 -3.75 9.59
N MET A 279 -0.80 -3.48 8.30
CA MET A 279 -0.22 -4.28 7.24
C MET A 279 0.49 -3.40 6.22
N ASN A 280 1.64 -3.86 5.74
CA ASN A 280 2.40 -3.28 4.65
C ASN A 280 2.88 -4.43 3.76
N VAL A 281 2.18 -4.72 2.67
CA VAL A 281 2.46 -5.92 1.83
C VAL A 281 2.34 -5.58 0.36
N ASP A 282 2.86 -6.44 -0.51
CA ASP A 282 2.75 -6.24 -1.95
C ASP A 282 1.51 -6.98 -2.49
N ILE A 283 0.71 -6.27 -3.31
CA ILE A 283 -0.22 -6.90 -4.24
C ILE A 283 0.59 -7.32 -5.46
N LEU A 284 0.46 -8.58 -5.87
CA LEU A 284 1.13 -9.12 -7.05
C LEU A 284 0.21 -9.11 -8.28
N ARG A 285 -1.10 -9.27 -8.06
CA ARG A 285 -2.12 -9.29 -9.12
C ARG A 285 -3.44 -8.71 -8.62
N PRO A 286 -4.21 -8.06 -9.51
CA PRO A 286 -3.95 -7.86 -10.94
C PRO A 286 -2.84 -6.83 -11.20
N GLN A 287 -2.23 -6.86 -12.39
CA GLN A 287 -1.05 -6.05 -12.73
C GLN A 287 -1.27 -4.55 -12.53
N GLU A 288 -2.51 -4.06 -12.69
CA GLU A 288 -2.86 -2.67 -12.48
C GLU A 288 -2.83 -2.23 -11.00
N MET A 289 -2.97 -3.17 -10.07
CA MET A 289 -2.83 -2.97 -8.62
C MET A 289 -1.45 -3.41 -8.09
N ASP A 290 -0.55 -3.91 -8.95
CA ASP A 290 0.76 -4.40 -8.54
C ASP A 290 1.55 -3.34 -7.76
N GLY A 291 2.15 -3.76 -6.64
CA GLY A 291 2.99 -2.95 -5.77
C GLY A 291 2.51 -2.86 -4.33
N ARG A 292 3.22 -2.02 -3.56
CA ARG A 292 3.05 -1.90 -2.10
C ARG A 292 1.72 -1.27 -1.73
N ILE A 293 1.08 -1.88 -0.75
CA ILE A 293 -0.08 -1.35 -0.04
C ILE A 293 0.26 -1.18 1.44
N PHE A 294 -0.38 -0.22 2.08
CA PHE A 294 -0.32 -0.03 3.52
C PHE A 294 -1.72 0.14 4.05
N THR A 295 -2.07 -0.53 5.14
CA THR A 295 -3.40 -0.34 5.71
C THR A 295 -3.45 -0.66 7.21
N PRO A 296 -4.00 0.26 8.04
CA PRO A 296 -4.32 -0.07 9.42
C PRO A 296 -5.55 -0.98 9.46
N MET A 297 -5.65 -1.84 10.46
CA MET A 297 -6.83 -2.68 10.69
C MET A 297 -7.64 -2.14 11.87
N ASN A 298 -8.92 -2.52 11.93
CA ASN A 298 -9.83 -2.09 12.98
C ASN A 298 -9.30 -2.44 14.38
N ARG A 299 -9.34 -1.46 15.27
CA ARG A 299 -8.98 -1.65 16.68
C ARG A 299 -9.99 -2.56 17.36
N LEU A 300 -9.48 -3.57 18.07
CA LEU A 300 -10.31 -4.48 18.87
C LEU A 300 -10.28 -4.04 20.33
N GLU A 301 -11.46 -3.82 20.90
CA GLU A 301 -11.63 -3.44 22.30
C GLU A 301 -12.05 -4.64 23.14
N ASN A 302 -11.61 -4.68 24.40
CA ASN A 302 -12.05 -5.67 25.40
C ASN A 302 -11.92 -7.14 24.94
N VAL A 303 -10.86 -7.48 24.21
CA VAL A 303 -10.56 -8.87 23.85
C VAL A 303 -10.15 -9.61 25.11
N ASN A 304 -10.97 -10.57 25.54
CA ASN A 304 -10.66 -11.38 26.71
C ASN A 304 -9.71 -12.52 26.34
N LEU A 305 -8.48 -12.46 26.86
CA LEU A 305 -7.54 -13.57 26.81
C LEU A 305 -7.74 -14.44 28.04
N THR A 306 -8.18 -15.67 27.84
CA THR A 306 -8.24 -16.69 28.89
C THR A 306 -6.86 -17.34 28.98
N GLY A 307 -6.06 -16.95 29.98
CA GLY A 307 -4.84 -17.69 30.29
C GLY A 307 -5.23 -18.99 30.98
N LYS A 308 -5.31 -20.06 30.18
CA LYS A 308 -5.91 -21.36 30.50
C LYS A 308 -7.44 -21.36 30.59
#